data_AF-A0A2H1VHB6-F1
#
_entry.id   AF-A0A2H1VHB6-F1
#
_cell.length_a   1.000
_cell.length_b   1.000
_cell.length_c   1.000
_cell.angle_alpha   90.00
_cell.angle_beta   90.00
_cell.angle_gamma   90.00
#
_symmetry.space_group_name_H-M   'P 1'
#
loop_
_entity.id
_entity.type
_entity.pdbx_description
1 polymer ?
#
loop_
_entity_poly.entity_id
_entity_poly.type
_entity_poly.pdbx_seq_one_letter_code
_entity_poly.pdbx_strand_id
1 'polypeptide(L)'
;NILLQNGTLYEVSSGGQIWHEPTSYCVEMAFNQDFAEPRLLAGVCFDDVVTDDSPILYTAYAIGLILSVPFLLATFLIYAFIPELRNLHGMCLMAYCGGLIVAYPFLAYLKLHVGTVGVEMTGCLVVAFVVYYAFQTSFFWLNVMCFDIWRTFSGYRGGSTNKRRERRRFLLYGLYAWGVPLILTGITAGMQFGDLPAHIIKPGFGTKRCWFIDWVSDLVYFFIPVLILVVCNVVFFSVTAHRIRSIRQETAILKGAESSRSDKLKKDKQR
;
A
#
# COMPACT_ATOMS: atom_id res chain seq x y z
N ASN A 1 7.47 13.22 42.33
CA ASN A 1 7.42 11.88 42.95
C ASN A 1 8.55 11.74 43.94
N ILE A 2 8.29 11.14 45.10
CA ILE A 2 9.28 10.96 46.17
C ILE A 2 9.34 9.47 46.49
N LEU A 3 10.52 8.87 46.37
CA LEU A 3 10.74 7.48 46.77
C LEU A 3 11.07 7.43 48.27
N LEU A 4 10.34 6.61 49.02
CA LEU A 4 10.48 6.52 50.47
C LEU A 4 11.34 5.33 50.89
N GLN A 5 11.87 5.35 52.12
CA GLN A 5 12.78 4.31 52.62
C GLN A 5 12.15 2.91 52.70
N ASN A 6 10.83 2.83 52.82
CA ASN A 6 10.06 1.59 52.79
C ASN A 6 9.90 1.03 51.35
N GLY A 7 10.46 1.70 50.34
CA GLY A 7 10.37 1.30 48.94
C GLY A 7 9.06 1.66 48.26
N THR A 8 8.17 2.47 48.86
CA THR A 8 6.96 2.93 48.15
C THR A 8 7.22 4.26 47.46
N LEU A 9 6.66 4.44 46.26
CA LEU A 9 6.71 5.70 45.54
C LEU A 9 5.50 6.57 45.88
N TYR A 10 5.76 7.79 46.33
CA TYR A 10 4.75 8.79 46.63
C TYR A 10 4.58 9.76 45.45
N GLU A 11 3.38 9.81 44.90
CA GLU A 11 3.00 10.69 43.79
C GLU A 11 1.97 11.72 44.25
N VAL A 12 2.23 12.99 43.93
CA VAL A 12 1.29 14.10 44.14
C VAL A 12 0.72 14.49 42.79
N SER A 13 -0.48 13.99 42.49
CA SER A 13 -1.21 14.28 41.26
C SER A 13 -2.40 15.21 41.53
N SER A 14 -2.94 15.84 40.50
CA SER A 14 -4.09 16.75 40.59
C SER A 14 -5.35 16.09 41.18
N GLY A 15 -5.40 14.75 41.22
CA GLY A 15 -6.49 13.95 41.81
C GLY A 15 -6.29 13.51 43.26
N GLY A 16 -5.16 13.85 43.90
CA GLY A 16 -4.87 13.49 45.29
C GLY A 16 -3.47 12.87 45.49
N GLN A 17 -3.23 12.41 46.73
CA GLN A 17 -1.99 11.75 47.14
C GLN A 17 -2.13 10.25 46.91
N ILE A 18 -1.23 9.66 46.10
CA ILE A 18 -1.27 8.24 45.74
C ILE A 18 0.06 7.58 46.13
N TRP A 19 -0.04 6.36 46.63
CA TRP A 19 1.08 5.53 47.05
C TRP A 19 1.17 4.32 46.14
N HIS A 20 2.36 4.13 45.55
CA HIS A 20 2.65 3.05 44.62
C HIS A 20 3.59 2.04 45.27
N GLU A 21 3.24 0.76 45.20
CA GLU A 21 4.07 -0.34 45.66
C GLU A 21 5.33 -0.53 44.79
N PRO A 22 6.38 -1.20 45.28
CA PRO A 22 7.62 -1.50 44.53
C PRO A 22 7.42 -2.10 43.14
N THR A 23 6.32 -2.80 42.90
CA THR A 23 5.97 -3.44 41.62
C THR A 23 5.31 -2.51 40.60
N SER A 24 4.90 -1.31 41.03
CA SER A 24 4.08 -0.38 40.23
C SER A 24 4.82 0.88 39.79
N TYR A 25 6.11 1.00 40.13
CA TYR A 25 6.95 2.11 39.68
C TYR A 25 8.30 1.63 39.15
N CYS A 26 8.82 2.40 38.20
CA CYS A 26 10.05 2.15 37.46
C CYS A 26 11.05 3.26 37.80
N VAL A 27 12.34 2.95 37.72
CA VAL A 27 13.40 3.91 38.02
C VAL A 27 14.26 4.12 36.78
N GLU A 28 14.41 5.37 36.35
CA GLU A 28 15.15 5.74 35.15
C GLU A 28 16.09 6.92 35.45
N MET A 29 17.19 7.02 34.70
CA MET A 29 18.10 8.17 34.76
C MET A 29 17.62 9.25 33.79
N ALA A 30 17.09 10.36 34.30
CA ALA A 30 16.68 11.45 33.42
C ALA A 30 17.79 12.48 33.23
N PHE A 31 17.91 12.93 31.99
CA PHE A 31 18.76 14.04 31.57
C PHE A 31 17.83 15.21 31.25
N ASN A 32 17.70 16.19 32.15
CA ASN A 32 16.94 17.41 31.89
C ASN A 32 17.91 18.58 31.66
N GLN A 33 17.56 19.52 30.79
CA GLN A 33 18.35 20.73 30.51
C GLN A 33 18.55 21.61 31.76
N ASP A 34 17.71 21.45 32.78
CA ASP A 34 17.80 22.13 34.07
C ASP A 34 18.81 21.48 35.05
N PHE A 35 19.27 20.25 34.78
CA PHE A 35 20.19 19.52 35.65
C PHE A 35 21.54 19.32 34.96
N ALA A 36 22.63 19.77 35.59
CA ALA A 36 23.99 19.59 35.09
C ALA A 36 24.49 18.13 35.17
N GLU A 37 23.84 17.28 35.96
CA GLU A 37 24.17 15.86 36.16
C GLU A 37 22.92 14.99 36.04
N PRO A 38 23.05 13.75 35.52
CA PRO A 38 21.93 12.84 35.42
C PRO A 38 21.40 12.47 36.80
N ARG A 39 20.08 12.56 36.97
CA ARG A 39 19.41 12.20 38.24
C ARG A 39 18.55 10.96 38.06
N LEU A 40 18.64 10.08 39.03
CA LEU A 40 17.78 8.92 39.16
C LEU A 40 16.36 9.38 39.57
N LEU A 41 15.37 9.06 38.75
CA LEU A 41 13.97 9.42 38.96
C LEU A 41 13.11 8.16 38.98
N ALA A 42 12.17 8.13 39.92
CA ALA A 42 11.16 7.09 40.02
C ALA A 42 9.82 7.61 39.50
N GLY A 43 9.24 6.90 38.53
CA GLY A 43 7.95 7.22 37.92
C GLY A 43 7.05 5.99 37.91
N VAL A 44 5.74 6.19 37.89
CA VAL A 44 4.78 5.08 37.72
C VAL A 44 5.11 4.36 36.43
N CYS A 45 5.27 3.03 36.49
CA CYS A 45 5.43 2.25 35.27
C CYS A 45 4.11 2.37 34.52
N PHE A 46 4.12 2.98 33.35
CA PHE A 46 3.11 2.62 32.37
C PHE A 46 3.51 1.23 31.90
N ASP A 47 2.60 0.24 32.03
CA ASP A 47 2.73 -0.95 31.20
C ASP A 47 2.99 -0.45 29.79
N ASP A 48 4.06 -0.94 29.15
CA ASP A 48 4.24 -0.73 27.72
C ASP A 48 2.88 -1.02 27.11
N VAL A 49 2.23 0.01 26.56
CA VAL A 49 0.96 -0.17 25.87
C VAL A 49 1.35 -0.98 24.65
N VAL A 50 1.39 -2.30 24.82
CA VAL A 50 1.39 -3.29 23.76
C VAL A 50 0.05 -3.03 23.10
N THR A 51 0.08 -2.13 22.12
CA THR A 51 -1.03 -1.97 21.18
C THR A 51 -1.36 -3.38 20.70
N ASP A 52 -2.59 -3.78 20.96
CA ASP A 52 -3.22 -5.11 20.87
C ASP A 52 -3.16 -5.78 19.48
N ASP A 53 -2.19 -5.46 18.64
CA ASP A 53 -1.89 -6.23 17.44
C ASP A 53 -1.15 -7.49 17.86
N SER A 54 -1.92 -8.57 18.07
CA SER A 54 -1.37 -9.87 18.45
C SER A 54 -0.17 -10.25 17.55
N PRO A 55 0.96 -10.72 18.13
CA PRO A 55 2.14 -11.12 17.35
C PRO A 55 1.81 -12.21 16.31
N ILE A 56 0.75 -12.97 16.57
CA ILE A 56 0.14 -13.95 15.67
C ILE A 56 -0.34 -13.28 14.37
N LEU A 57 -1.02 -12.13 14.46
CA LEU A 57 -1.54 -11.39 13.32
C LEU A 57 -0.40 -10.87 12.43
N TYR A 58 0.64 -10.27 13.01
CA TYR A 58 1.80 -9.81 12.24
C TYR A 58 2.55 -10.96 11.55
N THR A 59 2.70 -12.08 12.24
CA THR A 59 3.32 -13.29 11.69
C THR A 59 2.48 -13.84 10.53
N ALA A 60 1.16 -13.91 10.68
CA ALA A 60 0.25 -14.36 9.63
C ALA A 60 0.32 -13.44 8.38
N TYR A 61 0.35 -12.13 8.57
CA TYR A 61 0.54 -11.17 7.47
C TYR A 61 1.87 -11.38 6.76
N ALA A 62 2.97 -11.52 7.50
CA ALA A 62 4.29 -11.74 6.90
C ALA A 62 4.34 -13.03 6.08
N ILE A 63 3.77 -14.12 6.60
CA ILE A 63 3.67 -15.40 5.88
C ILE A 63 2.87 -15.22 4.58
N GLY A 64 1.71 -14.56 4.63
CA GLY A 64 0.88 -14.32 3.44
C GLY A 64 1.58 -13.48 2.37
N LEU A 65 2.32 -12.45 2.78
CA LEU A 65 3.13 -11.63 1.87
C LEU A 65 4.24 -12.45 1.21
N ILE A 66 5.02 -13.21 2.00
CA ILE A 66 6.12 -14.05 1.50
C ILE A 66 5.59 -15.13 0.55
N LEU A 67 4.47 -15.77 0.90
CA LEU A 67 3.84 -16.79 0.06
C LEU A 67 3.37 -16.22 -1.29
N SER A 68 2.98 -14.94 -1.33
CA SER A 68 2.52 -14.27 -2.55
C SER A 68 3.66 -13.95 -3.54
N VAL A 69 4.87 -13.69 -3.04
CA VAL A 69 6.05 -13.33 -3.86
C VAL A 69 6.37 -14.34 -4.96
N PRO A 70 6.46 -15.67 -4.73
CA PRO A 70 6.76 -16.63 -5.79
C PRO A 70 5.70 -16.65 -6.90
N PHE A 71 4.41 -16.46 -6.58
CA PHE A 71 3.35 -16.38 -7.59
C PHE A 71 3.44 -15.10 -8.42
N LEU A 72 3.75 -13.97 -7.79
CA LEU A 72 4.01 -12.71 -8.49
C LEU A 72 5.24 -12.82 -9.40
N LEU A 73 6.31 -13.46 -8.91
CA LEU A 73 7.52 -13.70 -9.69
C LEU A 73 7.25 -14.63 -10.87
N ALA A 74 6.51 -15.72 -10.68
CA ALA A 74 6.10 -16.61 -11.77
C ALA A 74 5.29 -15.86 -12.83
N THR A 75 4.33 -15.01 -12.41
CA THR A 75 3.55 -14.16 -13.30
C THR A 75 4.46 -13.21 -14.09
N PHE A 76 5.39 -12.54 -13.41
CA PHE A 76 6.36 -11.66 -14.04
C PHE A 76 7.22 -12.40 -15.08
N LEU A 77 7.75 -13.58 -14.73
CA LEU A 77 8.62 -14.36 -15.61
C LEU A 77 7.88 -14.91 -16.84
N ILE A 78 6.65 -15.40 -16.67
CA ILE A 78 5.82 -15.89 -17.79
C ILE A 78 5.60 -14.77 -18.82
N TYR A 79 5.23 -13.57 -18.35
CA TYR A 79 5.01 -12.43 -19.24
C TYR A 79 6.32 -11.85 -19.80
N ALA A 80 7.45 -12.00 -19.09
CA ALA A 80 8.75 -11.56 -19.57
C ALA A 80 9.32 -12.46 -20.68
N PHE A 81 9.24 -13.79 -20.50
CA PHE A 81 9.84 -14.77 -21.39
C PHE A 81 9.01 -15.08 -22.62
N ILE A 82 7.68 -14.94 -22.55
CA ILE A 82 6.82 -15.19 -23.71
C ILE A 82 6.61 -13.85 -24.45
N PRO A 83 7.32 -13.60 -25.57
CA PRO A 83 7.26 -12.32 -26.26
C PRO A 83 5.87 -12.01 -26.82
N GLU A 84 5.04 -13.03 -27.06
CA GLU A 84 3.65 -12.89 -27.50
C GLU A 84 2.76 -12.25 -26.42
N LEU A 85 3.09 -12.42 -25.14
CA LEU A 85 2.36 -11.83 -24.00
C LEU A 85 2.81 -10.39 -23.69
N ARG A 86 3.91 -9.92 -24.27
CA ARG A 86 4.45 -8.56 -24.08
C ARG A 86 3.71 -7.49 -24.88
N ASN A 87 2.39 -7.57 -24.89
CA ASN A 87 1.52 -6.50 -25.35
C ASN A 87 1.42 -5.38 -24.28
N LEU A 88 0.69 -4.29 -24.58
CA LEU A 88 0.54 -3.16 -23.66
C LEU A 88 0.05 -3.60 -22.28
N HIS A 89 -0.96 -4.48 -22.23
CA HIS A 89 -1.52 -5.00 -21.00
C HIS A 89 -0.48 -5.81 -20.21
N GLY A 90 0.24 -6.72 -20.88
CA GLY A 90 1.30 -7.52 -20.27
C GLY A 90 2.44 -6.68 -19.70
N MET A 91 2.86 -5.61 -20.39
CA MET A 91 3.88 -4.71 -19.85
C MET A 91 3.40 -3.95 -18.61
N CYS A 92 2.14 -3.53 -18.56
CA CYS A 92 1.55 -2.90 -17.37
C CYS A 92 1.47 -3.89 -16.20
N LEU A 93 1.07 -5.14 -16.46
CA LEU A 93 1.00 -6.20 -15.47
C LEU A 93 2.39 -6.53 -14.90
N MET A 94 3.41 -6.60 -15.75
CA MET A 94 4.79 -6.80 -15.30
C MET A 94 5.28 -5.66 -14.40
N ALA A 95 4.96 -4.40 -14.72
CA ALA A 95 5.32 -3.26 -13.89
C ALA A 95 4.58 -3.27 -12.54
N TYR A 96 3.30 -3.62 -12.54
CA TYR A 96 2.50 -3.85 -11.33
C TYR A 96 3.12 -4.93 -10.43
N CYS A 97 3.39 -6.11 -10.98
CA CYS A 97 4.02 -7.23 -10.27
C CYS A 97 5.41 -6.86 -9.78
N GLY A 98 6.22 -6.16 -10.58
CA GLY A 98 7.55 -5.70 -10.20
C GLY A 98 7.54 -4.85 -8.93
N GLY A 99 6.60 -3.90 -8.81
CA GLY A 99 6.45 -3.12 -7.59
C GLY A 99 6.09 -3.97 -6.37
N LEU A 100 5.19 -4.95 -6.50
CA LEU A 100 4.80 -5.83 -5.39
C LEU A 100 5.91 -6.82 -4.99
N ILE A 101 6.68 -7.33 -5.96
CA ILE A 101 7.85 -8.18 -5.70
C ILE A 101 8.90 -7.43 -4.87
N VAL A 102 9.04 -6.13 -5.08
CA VAL A 102 9.91 -5.28 -4.24
C VAL A 102 9.25 -5.03 -2.89
N ALA A 103 8.00 -4.59 -2.86
CA ALA A 103 7.35 -4.14 -1.63
C ALA A 103 7.12 -5.27 -0.60
N TYR A 104 6.70 -6.45 -1.03
CA TYR A 104 6.24 -7.53 -0.14
C TYR A 104 7.34 -8.13 0.74
N PRO A 105 8.55 -8.45 0.23
CA PRO A 105 9.65 -8.93 1.08
C PRO A 105 10.07 -7.92 2.14
N PHE A 106 10.21 -6.64 1.77
CA PHE A 106 10.56 -5.59 2.73
C PHE A 106 9.46 -5.42 3.77
N LEU A 107 8.19 -5.38 3.36
CA LEU A 107 7.08 -5.28 4.32
C LEU A 107 7.01 -6.50 5.24
N ALA A 108 7.19 -7.72 4.72
CA ALA A 108 7.23 -8.93 5.55
C ALA A 108 8.39 -8.89 6.56
N TYR A 109 9.57 -8.45 6.13
CA TYR A 109 10.71 -8.24 7.02
C TYR A 109 10.36 -7.26 8.16
N LEU A 110 9.76 -6.12 7.83
CA LEU A 110 9.33 -5.15 8.83
C LEU A 110 8.29 -5.70 9.82
N LYS A 111 7.40 -6.60 9.36
CA LYS A 111 6.37 -7.24 10.20
C LYS A 111 6.93 -8.36 11.09
N LEU A 112 7.97 -9.07 10.66
CA LEU A 112 8.63 -10.11 11.47
C LEU A 112 9.55 -9.53 12.54
N HIS A 113 10.12 -8.35 12.30
CA HIS A 113 11.13 -7.74 13.17
C HIS A 113 10.62 -6.54 13.96
N VAL A 114 9.30 -6.43 14.17
CA VAL A 114 8.69 -5.38 15.02
C VAL A 114 9.32 -5.43 16.41
N GLY A 115 9.83 -4.29 16.89
CA GLY A 115 10.52 -4.17 18.19
C GLY A 115 12.01 -4.56 18.21
N THR A 116 12.53 -5.20 17.15
CA THR A 116 13.95 -5.61 17.05
C THR A 116 14.78 -4.77 16.08
N VAL A 117 14.14 -4.14 15.08
CA VAL A 117 14.84 -3.22 14.18
C VAL A 117 15.04 -1.88 14.90
N GLY A 118 16.31 -1.49 15.08
CA GLY A 118 16.66 -0.17 15.59
C GLY A 118 16.01 0.91 14.73
N VAL A 119 15.07 1.64 15.34
CA VAL A 119 14.23 2.64 14.68
C VAL A 119 15.07 3.83 14.19
N GLU A 120 16.23 4.07 14.82
CA GLU A 120 17.20 5.11 14.46
C GLU A 120 18.14 4.75 13.29
N MET A 121 18.04 3.55 12.70
CA MET A 121 18.92 3.19 11.59
C MET A 121 18.48 3.85 10.27
N THR A 122 19.41 4.50 9.57
CA THR A 122 19.21 5.05 8.21
C THR A 122 18.62 4.02 7.24
N GLY A 123 18.97 2.74 7.40
CA GLY A 123 18.44 1.64 6.59
C GLY A 123 16.92 1.49 6.70
N CYS A 124 16.35 1.73 7.89
CA CYS A 124 14.90 1.66 8.08
C CYS A 124 14.16 2.73 7.25
N LEU A 125 14.66 3.97 7.30
CA LEU A 125 14.08 5.07 6.55
C LEU A 125 14.13 4.82 5.03
N VAL A 126 15.25 4.32 4.52
CA VAL A 126 15.39 3.95 3.11
C VAL A 126 14.38 2.86 2.72
N VAL A 127 14.26 1.80 3.53
CA VAL A 127 13.30 0.73 3.28
C VAL A 127 11.86 1.25 3.28
N ALA A 128 11.48 2.11 4.22
CA ALA A 128 10.15 2.69 4.29
C ALA A 128 9.79 3.48 3.01
N PHE A 129 10.70 4.32 2.51
CA PHE A 129 10.48 5.06 1.26
C PHE A 129 10.41 4.14 0.03
N VAL A 130 11.27 3.12 -0.03
CA VAL A 130 11.24 2.13 -1.12
C VAL A 130 9.91 1.39 -1.14
N VAL A 131 9.45 0.91 0.02
CA VAL A 131 8.16 0.22 0.16
C VAL A 131 7.00 1.14 -0.21
N TYR A 132 7.00 2.37 0.29
CA TYR A 132 5.98 3.38 -0.02
C TYR A 132 5.88 3.63 -1.53
N TYR A 133 7.00 3.91 -2.19
CA TYR A 133 7.05 4.17 -3.62
C TYR A 133 6.63 2.95 -4.44
N ALA A 134 7.11 1.75 -4.07
CA ALA A 134 6.79 0.51 -4.75
C ALA A 134 5.29 0.19 -4.68
N PHE A 135 4.68 0.31 -3.49
CA PHE A 135 3.23 0.13 -3.33
C PHE A 135 2.43 1.14 -4.15
N GLN A 136 2.77 2.43 -4.06
CA GLN A 136 2.03 3.42 -4.81
C GLN A 136 2.13 3.17 -6.30
N THR A 137 3.33 2.92 -6.80
CA THR A 137 3.50 2.59 -8.22
C THR A 137 2.67 1.39 -8.64
N SER A 138 2.61 0.32 -7.83
CA SER A 138 1.72 -0.81 -8.12
C SER A 138 0.24 -0.37 -8.20
N PHE A 139 -0.28 0.42 -7.27
CA PHE A 139 -1.67 0.89 -7.34
C PHE A 139 -1.94 1.76 -8.57
N PHE A 140 -1.00 2.62 -8.96
CA PHE A 140 -1.12 3.41 -10.17
C PHE A 140 -1.07 2.56 -11.44
N TRP A 141 -0.20 1.54 -11.50
CA TRP A 141 -0.21 0.57 -12.61
C TRP A 141 -1.51 -0.23 -12.68
N LEU A 142 -2.08 -0.62 -11.54
CA LEU A 142 -3.40 -1.24 -11.47
C LEU A 142 -4.48 -0.32 -12.04
N ASN A 143 -4.42 0.97 -11.71
CA ASN A 143 -5.33 1.96 -12.25
C ASN A 143 -5.20 2.14 -13.77
N VAL A 144 -3.96 2.18 -14.29
CA VAL A 144 -3.69 2.17 -15.73
C VAL A 144 -4.29 0.92 -16.39
N MET A 145 -4.14 -0.26 -15.78
CA MET A 145 -4.71 -1.50 -16.32
C MET A 145 -6.24 -1.43 -16.40
N CYS A 146 -6.92 -1.01 -15.31
CA CYS A 146 -8.37 -0.84 -15.31
C CYS A 146 -8.84 0.17 -16.36
N PHE A 147 -8.14 1.29 -16.48
CA PHE A 147 -8.43 2.31 -17.48
C PHE A 147 -8.23 1.81 -18.92
N ASP A 148 -7.15 1.07 -19.19
CA ASP A 148 -6.86 0.56 -20.54
C ASP A 148 -7.88 -0.49 -20.98
N ILE A 149 -8.30 -1.37 -20.07
CA ILE A 149 -9.39 -2.32 -20.30
C ILE A 149 -10.70 -1.56 -20.58
N TRP A 150 -11.06 -0.62 -19.71
CA TRP A 150 -12.26 0.21 -19.91
C TRP A 150 -12.27 0.93 -21.26
N ARG A 151 -11.14 1.56 -21.62
CA ARG A 151 -10.97 2.23 -22.91
C ARG A 151 -11.14 1.26 -24.09
N THR A 152 -10.62 0.04 -23.97
CA THR A 152 -10.71 -1.00 -25.00
C THR A 152 -12.16 -1.43 -25.26
N PHE A 153 -12.95 -1.59 -24.20
CA PHE A 153 -14.36 -2.03 -24.31
C PHE A 153 -15.38 -0.90 -24.48
N SER A 154 -15.04 0.35 -24.17
CA SER A 154 -15.96 1.49 -24.28
C SER A 154 -16.15 2.01 -25.71
N GLY A 155 -15.66 1.30 -26.72
CA GLY A 155 -15.87 1.69 -28.11
C GLY A 155 -15.08 2.92 -28.56
N TYR A 156 -14.14 3.42 -27.73
CA TYR A 156 -13.13 4.42 -28.12
C TYR A 156 -12.10 3.77 -29.06
N ARG A 157 -12.59 3.31 -30.21
CA ARG A 157 -11.84 2.58 -31.24
C ARG A 157 -10.99 3.55 -32.03
N GLY A 158 -9.84 3.89 -31.45
CA GLY A 158 -8.62 4.06 -32.21
C GLY A 158 -7.90 2.71 -32.34
N GLY A 159 -8.56 1.72 -32.95
CA GLY A 159 -7.97 0.43 -33.29
C GLY A 159 -6.87 0.65 -34.30
N SER A 160 -5.66 0.83 -33.82
CA SER A 160 -4.47 0.94 -34.65
C SER A 160 -3.53 -0.14 -34.18
N THR A 161 -3.41 -1.18 -35.00
CA THR A 161 -2.40 -2.26 -34.97
C THR A 161 -0.95 -1.74 -35.06
N ASN A 162 -0.74 -0.45 -34.88
CA ASN A 162 0.56 0.17 -34.99
C ASN A 162 1.30 0.08 -33.65
N LYS A 163 2.26 -0.85 -33.57
CA LYS A 163 3.17 -1.04 -32.43
C LYS A 163 3.79 0.28 -31.93
N ARG A 164 4.01 1.26 -32.81
CA ARG A 164 4.52 2.60 -32.43
C ARG A 164 3.53 3.38 -31.55
N ARG A 165 2.22 3.29 -31.83
CA ARG A 165 1.17 3.94 -31.05
C ARG A 165 1.01 3.30 -29.68
N GLU A 166 1.11 1.97 -29.60
CA GLU A 166 1.09 1.23 -28.34
C GLU A 166 2.29 1.58 -27.46
N ARG A 167 3.50 1.63 -28.03
CA ARG A 167 4.70 2.03 -27.28
C ARG A 167 4.61 3.47 -26.76
N ARG A 168 4.07 4.41 -27.56
CA ARG A 168 3.83 5.79 -27.11
C ARG A 168 2.80 5.86 -25.98
N ARG A 169 1.74 5.04 -26.04
CA ARG A 169 0.76 4.92 -24.94
C ARG A 169 1.41 4.37 -23.67
N PHE A 170 2.22 3.32 -23.78
CA PHE A 170 2.95 2.76 -22.65
C PHE A 170 3.86 3.81 -21.99
N LEU A 171 4.57 4.61 -22.79
CA LEU A 171 5.42 5.69 -22.25
C LEU A 171 4.60 6.76 -21.51
N LEU A 172 3.45 7.16 -22.06
CA LEU A 172 2.55 8.13 -21.40
C LEU A 172 1.96 7.56 -20.10
N TYR A 173 1.52 6.30 -20.13
CA TYR A 173 1.04 5.60 -18.95
C TYR A 173 2.15 5.43 -17.91
N GLY A 174 3.38 5.13 -18.33
CA GLY A 174 4.54 5.04 -17.46
C GLY A 174 4.89 6.39 -16.83
N LEU A 175 4.83 7.49 -17.58
CA LEU A 175 5.06 8.82 -17.02
C LEU A 175 4.07 9.15 -15.89
N TYR A 176 2.80 8.75 -16.06
CA TYR A 176 1.79 8.87 -15.01
C TYR A 176 2.05 7.91 -13.84
N ALA A 177 2.20 6.61 -14.11
CA ALA A 177 2.26 5.59 -13.09
C ALA A 177 3.57 5.51 -12.32
N TRP A 178 4.66 6.06 -12.85
CA TRP A 178 5.91 6.26 -12.10
C TRP A 178 6.03 7.68 -11.56
N GLY A 179 5.61 8.69 -12.33
CA GLY A 179 5.79 10.09 -11.98
C GLY A 179 4.93 10.54 -10.82
N VAL A 180 3.64 10.17 -10.77
CA VAL A 180 2.75 10.57 -9.67
C VAL A 180 3.18 9.95 -8.33
N PRO A 181 3.48 8.64 -8.23
CA PRO A 181 4.11 8.09 -7.03
C PRO A 181 5.40 8.78 -6.64
N LEU A 182 6.26 9.14 -7.59
CA LEU A 182 7.51 9.84 -7.29
C LEU A 182 7.25 11.21 -6.68
N ILE A 183 6.26 11.95 -7.18
CA ILE A 183 5.82 13.23 -6.61
C ILE A 183 5.26 13.03 -5.20
N LEU A 184 4.40 12.03 -4.99
CA LEU A 184 3.86 11.70 -3.67
C LEU A 184 4.97 11.34 -2.68
N THR A 185 5.95 10.56 -3.12
CA THR A 185 7.15 10.23 -2.34
C THR A 185 8.01 11.46 -2.05
N GLY A 186 8.13 12.38 -3.00
CA GLY A 186 8.82 13.65 -2.81
C GLY A 186 8.12 14.55 -1.80
N ILE A 187 6.78 14.60 -1.82
CA ILE A 187 5.98 15.32 -0.84
C ILE A 187 6.18 14.70 0.55
N THR A 188 6.07 13.38 0.69
CA THR A 188 6.30 12.72 1.99
C THR A 188 7.73 12.93 2.49
N ALA A 189 8.74 12.89 1.61
CA ALA A 189 10.12 13.21 1.98
C ALA A 189 10.28 14.67 2.41
N GLY A 190 9.71 15.63 1.68
CA GLY A 190 9.72 17.04 2.04
C GLY A 190 9.05 17.31 3.39
N MET A 191 7.94 16.62 3.68
CA MET A 191 7.24 16.72 4.96
C MET A 191 7.97 15.99 6.10
N GLN A 192 8.76 14.97 5.79
CA GLN A 192 9.59 14.25 6.76
C GLN A 192 10.79 15.09 7.22
N PHE A 193 11.49 15.74 6.27
CA PHE A 193 12.72 16.50 6.55
C PHE A 193 12.49 18.00 6.75
N GLY A 194 11.26 18.49 6.53
CA GLY A 194 10.91 19.89 6.73
C GLY A 194 10.73 20.26 8.21
N ASP A 195 11.17 21.46 8.55
CA ASP A 195 10.85 22.09 9.83
C ASP A 195 9.41 22.64 9.81
N LEU A 196 8.46 21.72 9.99
CA LEU A 196 7.04 22.07 10.06
C LEU A 196 6.58 22.30 11.51
N PRO A 197 5.70 23.29 11.73
CA PRO A 197 5.07 23.53 13.03
C PRO A 197 4.23 22.33 13.49
N ALA A 198 4.07 22.19 14.82
CA ALA A 198 3.49 21.02 15.48
C ALA A 198 2.03 20.67 15.08
N HIS A 199 1.30 21.60 14.45
CA HIS A 199 -0.08 21.35 13.99
C HIS A 199 -0.15 20.56 12.68
N ILE A 200 0.98 20.38 11.98
CA ILE A 200 1.02 19.67 10.71
C ILE A 200 1.39 18.21 10.94
N ILE A 201 0.58 17.30 10.37
CA ILE A 201 0.77 15.86 10.48
C ILE A 201 2.04 15.45 9.71
N LYS A 202 3.09 15.08 10.43
CA LYS A 202 4.33 14.57 9.82
C LYS A 202 4.22 13.07 9.52
N PRO A 203 4.87 12.57 8.44
CA PRO A 203 4.94 11.14 8.16
C PRO A 203 5.61 10.36 9.31
N GLY A 204 6.69 10.93 9.86
CA GLY A 204 7.38 10.42 11.04
C GLY A 204 8.02 9.03 10.84
N PHE A 205 8.54 8.75 9.63
CA PHE A 205 9.25 7.49 9.37
C PHE A 205 10.43 7.32 10.32
N GLY A 206 10.58 6.14 10.92
CA GLY A 206 11.72 5.81 11.76
C GLY A 206 11.74 6.59 13.10
N THR A 207 10.58 6.90 13.66
CA THR A 207 10.46 7.55 14.99
C THR A 207 10.04 6.56 16.07
N LYS A 208 8.87 5.91 15.90
CA LYS A 208 8.36 4.84 16.78
C LYS A 208 8.53 3.44 16.19
N ARG A 209 8.42 3.35 14.86
CA ARG A 209 8.49 2.10 14.10
C ARG A 209 9.06 2.39 12.73
N CYS A 210 9.45 1.33 12.02
CA CYS A 210 9.98 1.43 10.68
C CYS A 210 8.89 1.61 9.60
N TRP A 211 8.00 2.56 9.86
CA TRP A 211 6.84 2.93 9.05
C TRP A 211 6.31 4.29 9.54
N PHE A 212 5.15 4.75 9.07
CA PHE A 212 4.55 6.00 9.54
C PHE A 212 4.36 5.99 11.07
N ILE A 213 4.52 7.15 11.70
CA ILE A 213 4.48 7.28 13.16
C ILE A 213 3.14 6.84 13.76
N ASP A 214 2.03 7.31 13.18
CA ASP A 214 0.69 7.09 13.69
C ASP A 214 -0.29 6.72 12.55
N TRP A 215 -1.44 6.16 12.91
CA TRP A 215 -2.48 5.73 11.96
C TRP A 215 -3.04 6.90 11.12
N VAL A 216 -3.02 8.12 11.64
CA VAL A 216 -3.47 9.31 10.91
C VAL A 216 -2.50 9.62 9.77
N SER A 217 -1.19 9.49 10.00
CA SER A 217 -0.17 9.67 8.97
C SER A 217 -0.28 8.58 7.90
N ASP A 218 -0.52 7.33 8.31
CA ASP A 218 -0.86 6.23 7.39
C ASP A 218 -2.07 6.59 6.52
N LEU A 219 -3.15 7.07 7.14
CA LEU A 219 -4.39 7.41 6.46
C LEU A 219 -4.16 8.49 5.41
N VAL A 220 -3.54 9.60 5.81
CA VAL A 220 -3.39 10.80 4.98
C VAL A 220 -2.44 10.56 3.81
N TYR A 221 -1.26 10.00 4.06
CA TYR A 221 -0.20 9.91 3.05
C TYR A 221 -0.26 8.64 2.21
N PHE A 222 -0.85 7.56 2.71
CA PHE A 222 -0.91 6.27 2.01
C PHE A 222 -2.34 5.90 1.61
N PHE A 223 -3.26 5.78 2.58
CA PHE A 223 -4.58 5.23 2.29
C PHE A 223 -5.49 6.17 1.49
N ILE A 224 -5.45 7.49 1.68
CA ILE A 224 -6.27 8.42 0.89
C ILE A 224 -5.93 8.33 -0.61
N PRO A 225 -4.65 8.46 -1.04
CA PRO A 225 -4.29 8.25 -2.45
C PRO A 225 -4.73 6.88 -2.98
N VAL A 226 -4.51 5.82 -2.20
CA VAL A 226 -4.89 4.45 -2.60
C VAL A 226 -6.41 4.31 -2.71
N LEU A 227 -7.18 4.87 -1.79
CA LEU A 227 -8.64 4.81 -1.79
C LEU A 227 -9.22 5.50 -3.04
N ILE A 228 -8.68 6.66 -3.41
CA ILE A 228 -9.06 7.35 -4.64
C ILE A 228 -8.83 6.44 -5.86
N LEU A 229 -7.65 5.81 -5.95
CA LEU A 229 -7.34 4.87 -7.03
C LEU A 229 -8.27 3.66 -7.05
N VAL A 230 -8.57 3.08 -5.88
CA VAL A 230 -9.47 1.94 -5.74
C VAL A 230 -10.89 2.30 -6.18
N VAL A 231 -11.40 3.46 -5.76
CA VAL A 231 -12.72 3.95 -6.21
C VAL A 231 -12.74 4.11 -7.73
N CYS A 232 -11.72 4.73 -8.32
CA CYS A 232 -11.57 4.84 -9.77
C CYS A 232 -11.56 3.46 -10.44
N ASN A 233 -10.83 2.49 -9.88
CA ASN A 233 -10.76 1.12 -10.41
C ASN A 233 -12.11 0.42 -10.39
N VAL A 234 -12.87 0.56 -9.29
CA VAL A 234 -14.21 -0.01 -9.15
C VAL A 234 -15.17 0.60 -10.18
N VAL A 235 -15.10 1.91 -10.42
CA VAL A 235 -15.91 2.58 -11.46
C VAL A 235 -15.54 2.05 -12.84
N PHE A 236 -14.26 2.03 -13.20
CA PHE A 236 -13.81 1.52 -14.50
C PHE A 236 -14.20 0.06 -14.70
N PHE A 237 -14.01 -0.78 -13.67
CA PHE A 237 -14.37 -2.19 -13.73
C PHE A 237 -15.88 -2.39 -13.92
N SER A 238 -16.70 -1.67 -13.15
CA SER A 238 -18.16 -1.72 -13.25
C SER A 238 -18.63 -1.32 -14.65
N VAL A 239 -18.17 -0.18 -15.17
CA VAL A 239 -18.56 0.28 -16.51
C VAL A 239 -18.11 -0.70 -17.59
N THR A 240 -16.89 -1.22 -17.49
CA THR A 240 -16.38 -2.24 -18.42
C THR A 240 -17.25 -3.50 -18.39
N ALA A 241 -17.58 -4.01 -17.21
CA ALA A 241 -18.40 -5.21 -17.05
C ALA A 241 -19.80 -5.03 -17.65
N HIS A 242 -20.42 -3.86 -17.42
CA HIS A 242 -21.71 -3.53 -18.03
C HIS A 242 -21.63 -3.47 -19.56
N ARG A 243 -20.60 -2.82 -20.12
CA ARG A 243 -20.40 -2.75 -21.57
C ARG A 243 -20.16 -4.12 -22.21
N ILE A 244 -19.34 -4.97 -21.58
CA ILE A 244 -19.10 -6.33 -22.06
C ILE A 244 -20.40 -7.14 -22.05
N ARG A 245 -21.22 -7.02 -21.01
CA ARG A 245 -22.53 -7.70 -20.94
C ARG A 245 -23.46 -7.25 -22.07
N SER A 246 -23.56 -5.94 -22.34
CA SER A 246 -24.35 -5.41 -23.46
C SER A 246 -23.90 -5.97 -24.81
N ILE A 247 -22.60 -5.91 -25.09
CA ILE A 247 -22.03 -6.40 -26.37
C ILE A 247 -22.28 -7.91 -26.53
N ARG A 248 -22.15 -8.70 -25.46
CA ARG A 248 -22.43 -10.14 -25.49
C ARG A 248 -23.90 -10.42 -25.77
N GLN A 249 -24.83 -9.65 -25.18
CA GLN A 249 -26.26 -9.79 -25.44
C GLN A 249 -26.61 -9.46 -26.89
N GLU A 250 -26.11 -8.34 -27.42
CA GLU A 250 -26.32 -7.94 -28.82
C GLU A 250 -25.79 -9.01 -29.79
N THR A 251 -24.59 -9.56 -29.52
CA THR A 251 -23.98 -10.61 -30.36
C THR A 251 -24.78 -11.93 -30.30
N ALA A 252 -25.33 -12.29 -29.14
CA ALA A 252 -26.15 -13.49 -28.99
C ALA A 252 -27.47 -13.38 -29.76
N ILE A 253 -28.11 -12.20 -29.74
CA ILE A 253 -29.33 -11.92 -30.50
C ILE A 253 -29.06 -12.03 -32.00
N LEU A 254 -27.97 -11.43 -32.48
CA LEU A 254 -27.59 -11.49 -33.91
C LEU A 254 -27.31 -12.93 -34.36
N LYS A 255 -26.55 -13.71 -33.60
CA LYS A 255 -26.30 -15.13 -33.91
C LYS A 255 -27.58 -15.97 -33.90
N GLY A 256 -28.49 -15.73 -32.95
CA GLY A 256 -29.78 -16.40 -32.89
C GLY A 256 -30.67 -16.07 -34.10
N ALA A 257 -30.69 -14.80 -34.52
CA ALA A 257 -31.42 -14.35 -35.70
C ALA A 257 -30.84 -14.93 -37.00
N GLU A 258 -29.51 -15.01 -37.11
CA GLU A 258 -28.81 -15.57 -38.27
C GLU A 258 -29.02 -17.09 -38.39
N SER A 259 -28.97 -17.82 -37.26
CA SER A 259 -29.31 -19.26 -37.20
C SER A 259 -30.74 -19.51 -37.66
N SER A 260 -31.70 -18.73 -37.16
CA SER A 260 -33.13 -18.85 -37.52
C SER A 260 -33.36 -18.59 -39.02
N ARG A 261 -32.62 -17.64 -39.60
CA ARG A 261 -32.67 -17.33 -41.04
C ARG A 261 -32.09 -18.46 -41.88
N SER A 262 -30.96 -19.05 -41.44
CA SER A 262 -30.31 -20.17 -42.12
C SER A 262 -31.21 -21.42 -42.15
N ASP A 263 -31.91 -21.71 -41.05
CA ASP A 263 -32.83 -22.85 -40.96
C ASP A 263 -34.07 -22.70 -41.87
N LYS A 264 -34.61 -21.47 -42.00
CA LYS A 264 -35.70 -21.21 -42.96
C LYS A 264 -35.26 -21.46 -44.40
N LEU A 265 -34.08 -20.97 -44.79
CA LEU A 265 -33.56 -21.14 -46.15
C LEU A 265 -33.33 -22.61 -46.52
N LYS A 266 -32.93 -23.45 -45.55
CA LYS A 266 -32.77 -24.90 -45.76
C LYS A 266 -34.11 -25.60 -45.98
N LYS A 267 -35.15 -25.21 -45.23
CA LYS A 267 -36.51 -25.77 -45.41
C LYS A 267 -37.10 -25.42 -46.78
N ASP A 268 -36.90 -24.20 -47.26
CA ASP A 268 -37.43 -23.77 -48.56
C ASP A 268 -36.76 -24.48 -49.75
N LYS A 269 -35.49 -24.91 -49.62
CA LYS A 269 -34.78 -25.68 -50.66
C LYS A 269 -35.16 -27.16 -50.75
N GLN A 270 -35.82 -27.72 -49.72
CA GLN A 270 -36.22 -29.13 -49.68
C GLN A 270 -37.64 -29.36 -50.21
N ARG A 271 -38.31 -28.30 -50.67
CA ARG A 271 -39.67 -28.31 -51.20
C ARG A 271 -39.65 -28.08 -52.71
#